data_AF-A0A258BL24-F1
#
_entry.id   AF-A0A258BL24-F1
#
_cell.length_a   1.000
_cell.length_b   1.000
_cell.length_c   1.000
_cell.angle_alpha   90.00
_cell.angle_beta   90.00
_cell.angle_gamma   90.00
#
_symmetry.space_group_name_H-M   'P 1'
#
loop_
_entity.id
_entity.type
_entity.pdbx_description
1 polymer ?
#
loop_
_entity_poly.entity_id
_entity_poly.type
_entity_poly.pdbx_seq_one_letter_code
_entity_poly.pdbx_strand_id
1 'polypeptide(L)'
;MQESDTHLKRGYLLGLGCYFLWGMLPLYFKAMPDIGPVEIVAQRVGWSALFLAIIVLIRREASEILAMMGNRLVLLALTASALLIGLNWLTYVWAVANDHILAASLGYFLNPLFNVALGVLVLKEKLRPMQMLAIAIALAGVVLLAFSALDTLWVSVILAGS
;
A
#
# COMPACT_ATOMS: atom_id res chain seq x y z
N MET A 1 -3.41 6.74 33.94
CA MET A 1 -3.84 7.69 32.89
C MET A 1 -2.65 8.32 32.15
N GLN A 2 -1.61 8.82 32.83
CA GLN A 2 -0.41 9.44 32.20
C GLN A 2 0.43 8.53 31.28
N GLU A 3 0.45 7.21 31.51
CA GLU A 3 1.21 6.27 30.68
C GLU A 3 0.59 6.12 29.28
N SER A 4 -0.74 6.10 29.20
CA SER A 4 -1.50 5.97 27.93
C SER A 4 -1.28 7.16 26.99
N ASP A 5 -1.23 8.39 27.51
CA ASP A 5 -0.95 9.60 26.73
C ASP A 5 0.48 9.61 26.16
N THR A 6 1.44 9.05 26.90
CA THR A 6 2.85 8.97 26.47
C THR A 6 3.00 7.99 25.31
N HIS A 7 2.30 6.85 25.37
CA HIS A 7 2.23 5.90 24.27
C HIS A 7 1.52 6.48 23.04
N LEU A 8 0.43 7.24 23.22
CA LEU A 8 -0.27 7.92 22.13
C LEU A 8 0.62 8.95 21.43
N LYS A 9 1.29 9.83 22.19
CA LYS A 9 2.20 10.85 21.65
C LYS A 9 3.36 10.22 20.86
N ARG A 10 3.96 9.15 21.38
CA ARG A 10 4.99 8.39 20.66
C ARG A 10 4.42 7.75 19.39
N GLY A 11 3.23 7.18 19.46
CA GLY A 11 2.54 6.61 18.29
C GLY A 11 2.33 7.64 17.18
N TYR A 12 1.86 8.84 17.52
CA TYR A 12 1.69 9.92 16.53
C TYR A 12 3.02 10.36 15.91
N LEU A 13 4.07 10.53 16.72
CA LEU A 13 5.40 10.90 16.21
C LEU A 13 5.97 9.83 15.27
N LEU A 14 5.84 8.56 15.62
CA LEU A 14 6.27 7.44 14.77
C LEU A 14 5.46 7.38 13.47
N GLY A 15 4.14 7.58 13.54
CA GLY A 15 3.28 7.64 12.36
C GLY A 15 3.66 8.79 11.43
N LEU A 16 3.85 10.00 11.97
CA LEU A 16 4.32 11.16 11.20
C LEU A 16 5.67 10.90 10.54
N GLY A 17 6.64 10.34 11.27
CA GLY A 17 7.94 9.98 10.71
C GLY A 17 7.83 8.96 9.58
N CYS A 18 6.99 7.94 9.74
CA CYS A 18 6.74 6.93 8.72
C CYS A 18 6.14 7.55 7.44
N TYR A 19 5.07 8.35 7.57
CA TYR A 19 4.44 9.02 6.43
C TYR A 19 5.35 10.04 5.77
N PHE A 20 6.18 10.74 6.54
CA PHE A 20 7.18 11.66 6.00
C PHE A 20 8.22 10.92 5.15
N LEU A 21 8.81 9.85 5.69
CA LEU A 21 9.76 9.02 4.93
C LEU A 21 9.12 8.43 3.67
N TRP A 22 7.88 7.97 3.77
CA TRP A 22 7.15 7.42 2.65
C TRP A 22 6.87 8.48 1.56
N GLY A 23 6.50 9.70 1.96
CA GLY A 23 6.33 10.84 1.05
C GLY A 23 7.62 11.32 0.37
N MET A 24 8.79 11.00 0.91
CA MET A 24 10.09 11.28 0.29
C MET A 24 10.52 10.23 -0.75
N LEU A 25 9.87 9.06 -0.80
CA LEU A 25 10.23 7.99 -1.75
C LEU A 25 10.18 8.41 -3.23
N PRO A 26 9.19 9.19 -3.70
CA PRO A 26 9.19 9.65 -5.09
C PRO A 26 10.44 10.44 -5.46
N LEU A 27 10.96 11.26 -4.54
CA LEU A 27 12.19 12.03 -4.75
C LEU A 27 13.40 11.11 -4.87
N TYR A 28 13.47 10.07 -4.02
CA TYR A 28 14.52 9.07 -4.08
C TYR A 28 14.53 8.30 -5.41
N PHE A 29 13.37 7.84 -5.89
CA PHE A 29 13.29 7.14 -7.19
C PHE A 29 13.63 8.06 -8.36
N LYS A 30 13.18 9.33 -8.34
CA LYS A 30 13.57 10.32 -9.36
C LYS A 30 15.06 10.65 -9.36
N ALA A 31 15.75 10.48 -8.23
CA ALA A 31 17.19 10.63 -8.16
C ALA A 31 17.96 9.44 -8.77
N MET A 32 17.27 8.38 -9.20
CA MET A 32 17.84 7.18 -9.81
C MET A 32 17.23 6.91 -11.20
N PRO A 33 17.41 7.82 -12.17
CA PRO A 33 16.72 7.73 -13.47
C PRO A 33 17.14 6.52 -14.30
N ASP A 34 18.33 5.97 -14.08
CA ASP A 34 18.89 4.86 -14.88
C ASP A 34 18.39 3.48 -14.42
N ILE A 35 17.71 3.38 -13.27
CA ILE A 35 17.26 2.10 -12.70
C ILE A 35 15.79 1.87 -13.03
N GLY A 36 15.50 0.77 -13.71
CA GLY A 36 14.14 0.42 -14.10
C GLY A 36 13.23 0.09 -12.90
N PRO A 37 11.89 0.33 -12.98
CA PRO A 37 10.97 0.03 -11.90
C PRO A 37 10.99 -1.43 -11.42
N VAL A 38 11.15 -2.37 -12.34
CA VAL A 38 11.24 -3.80 -12.02
C VAL A 38 12.49 -4.10 -11.18
N GLU A 39 13.62 -3.48 -11.52
CA GLU A 39 14.87 -3.67 -10.79
C GLU A 39 14.79 -3.10 -9.38
N ILE A 40 14.19 -1.91 -9.22
CA ILE A 40 13.95 -1.30 -7.90
C ILE A 40 13.11 -2.24 -7.02
N VAL A 41 12.00 -2.76 -7.55
CA VAL A 41 11.12 -3.66 -6.80
C VAL A 41 11.80 -5.00 -6.52
N ALA A 42 12.53 -5.57 -7.48
CA ALA A 42 13.25 -6.83 -7.31
C ALA A 42 14.33 -6.72 -6.21
N GLN A 43 15.14 -5.65 -6.24
CA GLN A 43 16.14 -5.39 -5.21
C GLN A 43 15.48 -5.23 -3.83
N ARG A 44 14.38 -4.48 -3.75
CA ARG A 44 13.63 -4.33 -2.51
C ARG A 44 13.13 -5.67 -1.96
N VAL A 45 12.54 -6.51 -2.81
CA VAL A 45 12.05 -7.84 -2.41
C VAL A 45 13.22 -8.72 -1.97
N GLY A 46 14.33 -8.71 -2.70
CA GLY A 46 15.55 -9.46 -2.35
C GLY A 46 16.11 -9.08 -0.98
N TRP A 47 16.29 -7.78 -0.72
CA TRP A 47 16.76 -7.28 0.58
C TRP A 47 15.77 -7.53 1.71
N SER A 48 14.46 -7.39 1.45
CA SER A 48 13.42 -7.68 2.45
C SER A 48 13.39 -9.17 2.80
N ALA A 49 13.48 -10.04 1.79
CA ALA A 49 13.52 -11.49 1.99
C ALA A 49 14.77 -11.91 2.78
N LEU A 50 15.93 -11.35 2.46
CA LEU A 50 17.16 -11.60 3.22
C LEU A 50 17.03 -11.15 4.68
N PHE A 51 16.55 -9.93 4.90
CA PHE A 51 16.36 -9.38 6.24
C PHE A 51 15.36 -10.20 7.07
N LEU A 52 14.22 -10.56 6.48
CA LEU A 52 13.21 -11.39 7.13
C LEU A 52 13.73 -12.81 7.40
N ALA A 53 14.50 -13.40 6.48
CA ALA A 53 15.12 -14.70 6.71
C ALA A 53 16.07 -14.66 7.93
N ILE A 54 16.87 -13.60 8.08
CA ILE A 54 17.72 -13.41 9.26
C ILE A 54 16.87 -13.35 10.54
N ILE A 55 15.77 -12.60 10.53
CA ILE A 55 14.86 -12.51 11.69
C ILE A 55 14.28 -13.88 12.05
N VAL A 56 13.80 -14.63 11.06
CA VAL A 56 13.24 -15.98 11.26
C VAL A 56 14.27 -16.92 11.88
N LEU A 57 15.52 -16.86 11.42
CA LEU A 57 16.61 -17.66 11.96
C LEU A 57 16.93 -17.29 13.41
N ILE A 58 16.99 -15.99 13.74
CA ILE A 58 17.23 -15.50 15.11
C ILE A 58 16.09 -15.92 16.04
N ARG A 59 14.84 -15.83 15.58
CA ARG A 59 13.65 -16.22 16.36
C ARG A 59 13.41 -17.73 16.43
N ARG A 60 14.13 -18.51 15.61
CA ARG A 60 14.01 -19.97 15.50
C ARG A 60 12.61 -20.43 15.05
N GLU A 61 11.93 -19.59 14.27
CA GLU A 61 10.56 -19.83 13.76
C GLU A 61 10.55 -20.58 12.41
N ALA A 62 11.71 -21.05 11.93
CA ALA A 62 11.84 -21.67 10.61
C ALA A 62 10.96 -22.92 10.43
N SER A 63 10.80 -23.74 11.48
CA SER A 63 9.95 -24.94 11.43
C SER A 63 8.47 -24.60 11.26
N GLU A 64 8.01 -23.49 11.84
CA GLU A 64 6.62 -23.05 11.73
C GLU A 64 6.32 -22.57 10.30
N ILE A 65 7.23 -21.78 9.71
CA ILE A 65 7.10 -21.34 8.32
C ILE A 65 7.10 -22.52 7.36
N LEU A 66 7.99 -23.49 7.56
CA LEU A 66 8.04 -24.71 6.73
C LEU A 66 6.76 -25.55 6.88
N ALA A 67 6.17 -25.62 8.07
CA ALA A 67 4.89 -26.29 8.27
C ALA A 67 3.75 -25.59 7.51
N MET A 68 3.74 -24.25 7.45
CA MET A 68 2.75 -23.49 6.68
C MET A 68 2.86 -23.73 5.17
N MET A 69 4.05 -24.05 4.65
CA MET A 69 4.23 -24.41 3.24
C MET A 69 3.52 -25.71 2.85
N GLY A 70 3.16 -26.56 3.82
CA GLY A 70 2.34 -27.75 3.54
C GLY A 70 0.86 -27.44 3.24
N ASN A 71 0.38 -26.24 3.60
CA ASN A 71 -1.01 -25.85 3.40
C ASN A 71 -1.19 -25.11 2.07
N ARG A 72 -1.75 -25.81 1.08
CA ARG A 72 -2.01 -25.26 -0.26
C ARG A 72 -2.87 -24.00 -0.25
N LEU A 73 -3.88 -23.90 0.63
CA LEU A 73 -4.72 -22.70 0.71
C LEU A 73 -3.96 -21.50 1.23
N VAL A 74 -3.14 -21.69 2.27
CA VAL A 74 -2.27 -20.63 2.81
C VAL A 74 -1.26 -20.19 1.75
N LEU A 75 -0.61 -21.12 1.05
CA LEU A 75 0.32 -20.77 -0.02
C LEU A 75 -0.35 -20.00 -1.16
N LEU A 76 -1.55 -20.40 -1.58
CA LEU A 76 -2.30 -19.67 -2.60
C LEU A 76 -2.66 -18.26 -2.14
N ALA A 77 -3.13 -18.09 -0.90
CA ALA A 77 -3.45 -16.79 -0.33
C ALA A 77 -2.21 -15.88 -0.21
N LEU A 78 -1.08 -16.43 0.24
CA LEU A 78 0.19 -15.70 0.33
C LEU A 78 0.72 -15.32 -1.05
N THR A 79 0.61 -16.22 -2.03
CA THR A 79 1.04 -15.95 -3.41
C THR A 79 0.17 -14.86 -4.04
N ALA A 80 -1.15 -14.95 -3.90
CA ALA A 80 -2.07 -13.92 -4.37
C ALA A 80 -1.76 -12.56 -3.72
N SER A 81 -1.56 -12.54 -2.40
CA SER A 81 -1.19 -11.32 -1.67
C SER A 81 0.15 -10.75 -2.14
N ALA A 82 1.15 -11.60 -2.35
CA ALA A 82 2.46 -11.18 -2.85
C ALA A 82 2.38 -10.60 -4.27
N LEU A 83 1.55 -11.19 -5.15
CA LEU A 83 1.32 -10.68 -6.51
C LEU A 83 0.59 -9.33 -6.48
N LEU A 84 -0.42 -9.17 -5.63
CA LEU A 84 -1.13 -7.90 -5.48
C LEU A 84 -0.19 -6.80 -4.95
N ILE A 85 0.58 -7.09 -3.89
CA ILE A 85 1.58 -6.17 -3.34
C ILE A 85 2.67 -5.85 -4.38
N GLY A 86 3.12 -6.85 -5.14
CA GLY A 86 4.11 -6.68 -6.20
C GLY A 86 3.60 -5.81 -7.34
N LEU A 87 2.35 -6.04 -7.78
CA LEU A 87 1.67 -5.21 -8.76
C LEU A 87 1.54 -3.77 -8.27
N ASN A 88 1.09 -3.58 -7.02
CA ASN A 88 0.97 -2.28 -6.39
C ASN A 88 2.30 -1.51 -6.39
N TRP A 89 3.37 -2.12 -5.89
CA TRP A 89 4.69 -1.50 -5.85
C TRP A 89 5.25 -1.20 -7.24
N LEU A 90 5.08 -2.12 -8.19
CA LEU A 90 5.58 -1.93 -9.55
C LEU A 90 4.85 -0.78 -10.24
N THR A 91 3.52 -0.73 -10.13
CA THR A 91 2.71 0.38 -10.67
C THR A 91 3.07 1.70 -10.02
N TYR A 92 3.32 1.73 -8.71
CA TYR A 92 3.72 2.94 -7.98
C TYR A 92 5.08 3.47 -8.47
N VAL A 93 6.11 2.62 -8.51
CA VAL A 93 7.45 3.01 -8.95
C VAL A 93 7.44 3.43 -10.42
N TRP A 94 6.71 2.69 -11.27
CA TRP A 94 6.53 3.04 -12.68
C TRP A 94 5.86 4.41 -12.84
N ALA A 95 4.81 4.68 -12.07
CA ALA A 95 4.10 5.96 -12.14
C ALA A 95 5.01 7.12 -11.71
N VAL A 96 5.80 6.96 -10.65
CA VAL A 96 6.77 7.97 -10.22
C VAL A 96 7.85 8.19 -11.28
N ALA A 97 8.38 7.12 -11.86
CA ALA A 97 9.45 7.19 -12.86
C ALA A 97 8.99 7.85 -14.17
N ASN A 98 7.70 7.74 -14.52
CA ASN A 98 7.10 8.34 -15.72
C ASN A 98 6.34 9.65 -15.43
N ASP A 99 6.67 10.35 -14.33
CA ASP A 99 6.07 11.64 -13.95
C ASP A 99 4.55 11.61 -13.66
N HIS A 100 3.94 10.44 -13.52
CA HIS A 100 2.53 10.22 -13.19
C HIS A 100 2.27 10.20 -11.67
N ILE A 101 2.94 11.08 -10.92
CA ILE A 101 2.84 11.16 -9.45
C ILE A 101 1.42 11.52 -9.00
N LEU A 102 0.72 12.34 -9.78
CA LEU A 102 -0.66 12.71 -9.50
C LEU A 102 -1.61 11.50 -9.57
N ALA A 103 -1.44 10.65 -10.58
CA ALA A 103 -2.22 9.42 -10.71
C ALA A 103 -1.90 8.42 -9.59
N ALA A 104 -0.62 8.33 -9.19
CA ALA A 104 -0.22 7.51 -8.05
C ALA A 104 -0.92 7.98 -6.76
N SER A 105 -0.88 9.28 -6.48
CA SER A 105 -1.53 9.90 -5.32
C SER A 105 -3.05 9.68 -5.33
N LEU A 106 -3.68 9.82 -6.50
CA LEU A 106 -5.11 9.56 -6.69
C LEU A 106 -5.48 8.10 -6.37
N GLY A 107 -4.63 7.15 -6.71
CA GLY A 107 -4.81 5.74 -6.33
C GLY A 107 -4.87 5.54 -4.82
N TYR A 108 -3.98 6.19 -4.06
CA TYR A 108 -4.01 6.15 -2.60
C TYR A 108 -5.21 6.87 -2.00
N PHE A 109 -5.76 7.90 -2.65
CA PHE A 109 -7.02 8.52 -2.24
C PHE A 109 -8.25 7.67 -2.56
N LEU A 110 -8.16 6.80 -3.57
CA LEU A 110 -9.19 5.82 -3.89
C LEU A 110 -9.23 4.65 -2.89
N ASN A 111 -8.11 4.29 -2.26
CA ASN A 111 -8.03 3.15 -1.33
C ASN A 111 -9.11 3.13 -0.24
N PRO A 112 -9.36 4.21 0.52
CA PRO A 112 -10.44 4.23 1.51
C PRO A 112 -11.83 4.00 0.90
N LEU A 113 -12.09 4.53 -0.31
CA LEU A 113 -13.35 4.33 -1.02
C LEU A 113 -13.50 2.88 -1.48
N PHE A 114 -12.42 2.26 -1.97
CA PHE A 114 -12.38 0.85 -2.33
C PHE A 114 -12.63 -0.05 -1.12
N ASN A 115 -11.97 0.24 0.01
CA ASN A 115 -12.17 -0.49 1.26
C ASN A 115 -13.61 -0.39 1.76
N VAL A 116 -14.21 0.80 1.72
CA VAL A 116 -15.63 1.00 2.06
C VAL A 116 -16.53 0.23 1.10
N ALA A 117 -16.25 0.26 -0.21
CA ALA A 117 -17.01 -0.48 -1.21
C ALA A 117 -16.95 -2.00 -0.94
N LEU A 118 -15.77 -2.54 -0.64
CA LEU A 118 -15.62 -3.94 -0.24
C LEU A 118 -16.38 -4.25 1.07
N GLY A 119 -16.35 -3.36 2.06
CA GLY A 119 -17.14 -3.50 3.28
C GLY A 119 -18.64 -3.60 3.03
N VAL A 120 -19.17 -2.75 2.15
CA VAL A 120 -20.60 -2.75 1.80
C VAL A 120 -20.96 -3.95 0.90
N LEU A 121 -20.14 -4.28 -0.09
CA LEU A 121 -20.47 -5.30 -1.09
C LEU A 121 -20.20 -6.73 -0.58
N VAL A 122 -19.08 -6.94 0.10
CA VAL A 122 -18.64 -8.27 0.57
C VAL A 122 -19.17 -8.54 1.97
N LEU A 123 -18.99 -7.60 2.90
CA LEU A 123 -19.42 -7.77 4.29
C LEU A 123 -20.88 -7.34 4.53
N LYS A 124 -21.55 -6.72 3.55
CA LYS A 124 -22.94 -6.22 3.65
C LYS A 124 -23.15 -5.22 4.78
N GLU A 125 -22.11 -4.43 5.08
CA GLU A 125 -22.18 -3.41 6.11
C GLU A 125 -23.16 -2.28 5.76
N LYS A 126 -23.91 -1.81 6.75
CA LYS A 126 -24.83 -0.68 6.60
C LYS A 126 -24.12 0.61 6.97
N LEU A 127 -23.99 1.52 6.00
CA LEU A 127 -23.37 2.82 6.22
C LEU A 127 -24.30 3.76 6.97
N ARG A 128 -23.74 4.51 7.92
CA ARG A 128 -24.45 5.59 8.62
C ARG A 128 -24.58 6.82 7.70
N PRO A 129 -25.62 7.66 7.86
CA PRO A 129 -25.80 8.86 7.03
C PRO A 129 -24.57 9.79 6.98
N MET A 130 -23.89 9.99 8.12
CA MET A 130 -22.67 10.80 8.17
C MET A 130 -21.48 10.17 7.45
N GLN A 131 -21.40 8.82 7.42
CA GLN A 131 -20.38 8.12 6.63
C GLN A 131 -20.67 8.29 5.14
N MET A 132 -21.94 8.21 4.72
CA MET A 132 -22.32 8.46 3.33
C MET A 132 -21.95 9.88 2.88
N LEU A 133 -22.15 10.89 3.74
CA LEU A 133 -21.73 12.25 3.45
C LEU A 133 -20.20 12.36 3.31
N ALA A 134 -19.43 11.74 4.22
CA ALA A 134 -17.97 11.72 4.12
C ALA A 134 -17.49 11.04 2.83
N ILE A 135 -18.12 9.92 2.45
CA ILE A 135 -17.84 9.19 1.20
C ILE A 135 -18.17 10.06 -0.01
N ALA A 136 -19.30 10.78 0.00
CA ALA A 136 -19.67 11.69 -1.10
C ALA A 136 -18.66 12.84 -1.27
N ILE A 137 -18.18 13.42 -0.17
CA ILE A 137 -17.14 14.46 -0.20
C ILE A 137 -15.81 13.89 -0.74
N ALA A 138 -15.40 12.71 -0.26
CA ALA A 138 -14.20 12.05 -0.74
C ALA A 138 -14.29 11.70 -2.24
N LEU A 139 -15.42 11.16 -2.69
CA LEU A 139 -15.70 10.90 -4.10
C LEU A 139 -15.62 12.17 -4.94
N ALA A 140 -16.21 13.28 -4.49
CA ALA A 140 -16.14 14.55 -5.21
C ALA A 140 -14.69 15.03 -5.38
N GLY A 141 -13.86 14.92 -4.34
CA GLY A 141 -12.43 15.25 -4.41
C GLY A 141 -11.65 14.34 -5.37
N VAL A 142 -11.93 13.03 -5.34
CA VAL A 142 -11.33 12.07 -6.26
C VAL A 142 -11.73 12.35 -7.70
N VAL A 143 -13.01 12.63 -7.98
CA VAL A 143 -13.49 12.98 -9.33
C VAL A 143 -12.81 14.25 -9.83
N LEU A 144 -12.68 15.27 -8.97
CA LEU A 144 -12.00 16.52 -9.31
C LEU A 144 -10.54 16.27 -9.73
N LEU A 145 -9.80 15.46 -8.98
CA LEU A 145 -8.42 15.10 -9.29
C LEU A 145 -8.31 14.15 -10.49
N ALA A 146 -9.30 13.29 -10.72
CA ALA A 146 -9.31 12.37 -11.85
C ALA A 146 -9.32 13.11 -13.20
N PHE A 147 -10.01 14.25 -13.29
CA PHE A 147 -10.00 15.08 -14.50
C PHE A 147 -8.59 15.56 -14.89
N SER A 148 -7.69 15.77 -13.91
CA SER A 148 -6.30 16.16 -14.16
C SER A 148 -5.36 14.99 -14.49
N ALA A 149 -5.84 13.73 -14.43
CA ALA A 149 -5.03 12.54 -14.64
C ALA A 149 -5.74 11.47 -15.49
N LEU A 150 -6.66 11.88 -16.38
CA LEU A 150 -7.52 10.96 -17.15
C LEU A 150 -6.71 9.89 -17.92
N ASP A 151 -5.65 10.30 -18.61
CA ASP A 151 -4.82 9.40 -19.43
C ASP A 151 -4.09 8.33 -18.61
N THR A 152 -3.96 8.55 -17.29
CA THR A 152 -3.22 7.69 -16.35
C THR A 152 -4.10 7.14 -15.26
N LEU A 153 -5.44 7.25 -15.39
CA LEU A 153 -6.39 6.80 -14.39
C LEU A 153 -6.29 5.29 -14.10
N TRP A 154 -5.86 4.50 -15.09
CA TRP A 154 -5.60 3.08 -14.92
C TRP A 154 -4.55 2.80 -13.83
N VAL A 155 -3.56 3.68 -13.64
CA VAL A 155 -2.56 3.60 -12.55
C VAL A 155 -3.28 3.69 -11.21
N SER A 156 -4.15 4.69 -11.07
CA SER A 156 -4.91 4.92 -9.83
C SER A 156 -5.81 3.75 -9.48
N VAL A 157 -6.48 3.17 -10.48
CA VAL A 157 -7.37 2.01 -10.29
C VAL A 157 -6.59 0.77 -9.88
N ILE A 158 -5.45 0.49 -10.51
CA ILE A 158 -4.60 -0.64 -10.12
C ILE A 158 -4.09 -0.47 -8.68
N LEU A 159 -3.58 0.72 -8.33
CA LEU A 159 -3.09 0.99 -6.97
C LEU A 159 -4.18 0.91 -5.89
N ALA A 160 -5.43 1.19 -6.25
CA ALA A 160 -6.56 1.09 -5.32
C ALA A 160 -7.13 -0.32 -5.19
N GLY A 161 -7.00 -1.13 -6.25
CA GLY A 161 -7.57 -2.48 -6.34
C GLY A 161 -6.60 -3.61 -6.04
N SER A 162 -5.31 -3.30 -5.80
CA SER A 162 -4.27 -4.27 -5.43
C SER A 162 -3.79 -4.07 -4.01
#